data_AF-A0A2T0XVT8-F1
#
_entry.id   AF-A0A2T0XVT8-F1
#
_cell.length_a   1.000
_cell.length_b   1.000
_cell.length_c   1.000
_cell.angle_alpha   90.00
_cell.angle_beta   90.00
_cell.angle_gamma   90.00
#
_symmetry.space_group_name_H-M   'P 1'
#
loop_
_entity.id
_entity.type
_entity.pdbx_description
1 polymer ?
#
loop_
_entity_poly.entity_id
_entity_poly.type
_entity_poly.pdbx_seq_one_letter_code
_entity_poly.pdbx_strand_id
1 'polypeptide(L)'
;MKVHESAGKHYKRDRLTDDVVLYAGVHALLREPLDDEDDPRRWLVLGVDPAGRVLELVILAFDSGDELVIHAMKARQQYLDWLRSTALRERTQELSRTLCGPGHPRWHRAAGRTV
;
A
#
# COMPACT_ATOMS: atom_id res chain seq x y z
N MET A 1 -9.24 0.02 -16.86
CA MET A 1 -8.37 -1.05 -16.34
C MET A 1 -8.81 -2.40 -16.91
N LYS A 2 -7.86 -3.23 -17.34
CA LYS A 2 -8.08 -4.61 -17.81
C LYS A 2 -7.12 -5.58 -17.12
N VAL A 3 -7.38 -6.88 -17.19
CA VAL A 3 -6.49 -7.93 -16.67
C VAL A 3 -5.86 -8.66 -17.85
N HIS A 4 -4.53 -8.76 -17.85
CA HIS A 4 -3.80 -9.58 -18.81
C HIS A 4 -3.80 -11.05 -18.37
N GLU A 5 -3.83 -11.99 -19.31
CA GLU A 5 -3.85 -13.44 -19.02
C GLU A 5 -2.72 -13.88 -18.08
N SER A 6 -1.53 -13.27 -18.21
CA SER A 6 -0.37 -13.56 -17.36
C SER A 6 -0.58 -13.24 -15.88
N ALA A 7 -1.52 -12.35 -15.53
CA ALA A 7 -1.85 -12.04 -14.15
C ALA A 7 -2.45 -13.26 -13.42
N GLY A 8 -3.06 -14.18 -14.18
CA GLY A 8 -3.75 -15.38 -13.70
C GLY A 8 -2.86 -16.45 -13.06
N LYS A 9 -1.52 -16.33 -13.13
CA LYS A 9 -0.56 -17.38 -12.71
C LYS A 9 -0.79 -17.90 -11.28
N HIS A 10 -1.31 -17.07 -10.38
CA HIS A 10 -1.54 -17.44 -8.98
C HIS A 10 -3.01 -17.65 -8.61
N TYR A 11 -3.95 -17.47 -9.55
CA TYR A 11 -5.38 -17.41 -9.23
C TYR A 11 -5.89 -18.69 -8.57
N LYS A 12 -5.48 -19.85 -9.09
CA LYS A 12 -5.88 -21.14 -8.53
C LYS A 12 -5.39 -21.32 -7.08
N ARG A 13 -4.13 -20.93 -6.81
CA ARG A 13 -3.53 -21.03 -5.48
C ARG A 13 -4.21 -20.07 -4.49
N ASP A 14 -4.46 -18.84 -4.94
CA ASP A 14 -4.89 -17.74 -4.07
C ASP A 14 -6.41 -17.51 -4.08
N ARG A 15 -7.15 -18.29 -4.88
CA ARG A 15 -8.60 -18.20 -5.09
C ARG A 15 -9.00 -16.79 -5.52
N LEU A 16 -8.49 -16.39 -6.68
CA LEU A 16 -8.75 -15.08 -7.29
C LEU A 16 -9.54 -15.25 -8.60
N THR A 17 -10.26 -14.19 -8.97
CA THR A 17 -10.92 -14.01 -10.27
C THR A 17 -10.59 -12.62 -10.79
N ASP A 18 -10.83 -12.38 -12.09
CA ASP A 18 -10.57 -11.07 -12.69
C ASP A 18 -11.37 -9.96 -11.98
N ASP A 19 -12.64 -10.20 -11.63
CA ASP A 19 -13.47 -9.22 -10.91
C ASP A 19 -12.88 -8.84 -9.55
N VAL A 20 -12.37 -9.82 -8.81
CA VAL A 20 -11.72 -9.62 -7.50
C VAL A 20 -10.44 -8.79 -7.66
N VAL A 21 -9.67 -9.04 -8.73
CA VAL A 21 -8.42 -8.32 -9.03
C VAL A 21 -8.69 -6.89 -9.51
N LEU A 22 -9.67 -6.70 -10.40
CA LEU A 22 -10.12 -5.39 -10.85
C LEU A 22 -10.64 -4.55 -9.67
N TYR A 23 -11.45 -5.16 -8.80
CA TYR A 23 -11.93 -4.50 -7.60
C TYR A 23 -10.76 -4.03 -6.72
N ALA A 24 -9.79 -4.90 -6.45
CA ALA A 24 -8.62 -4.55 -5.64
C ALA A 24 -7.76 -3.45 -6.30
N GLY A 25 -7.63 -3.44 -7.62
CA GLY A 25 -6.91 -2.39 -8.36
C GLY A 25 -7.54 -1.00 -8.19
N VAL A 26 -8.87 -0.93 -8.15
CA VAL A 26 -9.62 0.31 -7.86
C VAL A 26 -9.53 0.69 -6.37
N HIS A 27 -9.56 -0.29 -5.47
CA HIS A 27 -9.52 -0.09 -4.02
C HIS A 27 -8.09 -0.21 -3.48
N ALA A 28 -7.18 0.58 -4.06
CA ALA A 28 -5.77 0.62 -3.67
C ALA A 28 -5.58 1.29 -2.30
N LEU A 29 -4.84 0.63 -1.41
CA LEU A 29 -4.32 1.21 -0.18
C LEU A 29 -3.00 1.95 -0.41
N LEU A 30 -2.20 1.44 -1.36
CA LEU A 30 -0.87 1.95 -1.67
C LEU A 30 -0.59 1.77 -3.16
N ARG A 31 0.07 2.76 -3.77
CA ARG A 31 0.64 2.68 -5.12
C ARG A 31 2.05 3.24 -5.10
N GLU A 32 3.02 2.45 -5.54
CA GLU A 32 4.43 2.82 -5.56
C GLU A 32 5.03 2.46 -6.93
N PRO A 33 5.87 3.33 -7.52
CA PRO A 33 6.56 2.99 -8.76
C PRO A 33 7.55 1.85 -8.51
N LEU A 34 7.58 0.86 -9.42
CA LEU A 34 8.55 -0.24 -9.36
C LEU A 34 9.90 0.11 -9.99
N ASP A 35 9.92 1.14 -10.81
CA ASP A 35 11.07 1.63 -11.56
C ASP A 35 10.85 3.07 -12.02
N ASP A 36 11.86 3.59 -12.71
CA ASP A 36 11.88 4.93 -13.29
C ASP A 36 11.41 4.94 -14.76
N GLU A 37 10.80 3.86 -15.28
CA GLU A 37 10.26 3.81 -16.65
C GLU A 37 8.95 4.59 -16.75
N ASP A 38 8.79 5.33 -17.85
CA ASP A 38 7.68 6.27 -18.02
C ASP A 38 6.49 5.67 -18.78
N ASP A 39 6.71 4.85 -19.83
CA ASP A 39 5.63 4.26 -20.63
C ASP A 39 5.94 2.82 -21.13
N PRO A 40 5.18 1.79 -20.69
CA PRO A 40 4.23 1.86 -19.59
C PRO A 40 4.94 1.89 -18.23
N ARG A 41 4.59 2.86 -17.39
CA ARG A 41 5.07 2.89 -16.00
C ARG A 41 4.52 1.70 -15.22
N ARG A 42 5.40 1.02 -14.48
CA ARG A 42 5.02 -0.13 -13.65
C ARG A 42 4.74 0.30 -12.22
N TRP A 43 3.54 0.00 -11.75
CA TRP A 43 3.09 0.29 -10.41
C TRP A 43 2.95 -0.99 -9.59
N LEU A 44 3.59 -1.03 -8.42
CA LEU A 44 3.20 -1.93 -7.35
C LEU A 44 1.95 -1.36 -6.68
N VAL A 45 0.88 -2.15 -6.66
CA VAL A 45 -0.37 -1.75 -6.02
C VAL A 45 -0.73 -2.77 -4.95
N LEU A 46 -0.96 -2.28 -3.72
CA LEU A 46 -1.54 -3.08 -2.65
C LEU A 46 -3.02 -2.71 -2.53
N GLY A 47 -3.90 -3.60 -2.94
CA GLY A 47 -5.35 -3.35 -3.01
C GLY A 47 -6.15 -4.29 -2.12
N VAL A 48 -7.36 -3.89 -1.73
CA VAL A 48 -8.25 -4.72 -0.91
C VAL A 48 -9.35 -5.30 -1.78
N ASP A 49 -9.53 -6.62 -1.69
CA ASP A 49 -10.63 -7.31 -2.37
C ASP A 49 -11.96 -7.20 -1.58
N PRO A 50 -13.11 -7.60 -2.16
CA PRO A 50 -14.40 -7.53 -1.47
C PRO A 50 -14.47 -8.34 -0.17
N ALA A 51 -13.59 -9.32 0.03
CA ALA A 51 -13.49 -10.13 1.24
C ALA A 51 -12.54 -9.53 2.29
N GLY A 52 -12.00 -8.33 2.05
CA GLY A 52 -11.07 -7.66 2.94
C GLY A 52 -9.63 -8.20 2.87
N ARG A 53 -9.31 -9.05 1.90
CA ARG A 53 -7.95 -9.57 1.71
C ARG A 53 -7.12 -8.54 0.95
N VAL A 54 -5.87 -8.35 1.38
CA VAL A 54 -4.93 -7.53 0.63
C VAL A 54 -4.33 -8.35 -0.51
N LEU A 55 -4.38 -7.81 -1.72
CA LEU A 55 -3.76 -8.33 -2.92
C LEU A 55 -2.55 -7.49 -3.29
N GLU A 56 -1.54 -8.16 -3.83
CA GLU A 56 -0.38 -7.56 -4.48
C GLU A 56 -0.60 -7.61 -5.98
N LEU A 57 -0.60 -6.45 -6.62
CA LEU A 57 -0.81 -6.30 -8.05
C LEU A 57 0.38 -5.57 -8.69
N VAL A 58 0.68 -5.91 -9.94
CA VAL A 58 1.52 -5.07 -10.81
C VAL A 58 0.65 -4.55 -11.95
N ILE A 59 0.55 -3.23 -12.03
CA ILE A 59 -0.27 -2.52 -13.02
C ILE A 59 0.63 -1.71 -13.94
N LEU A 60 0.48 -1.92 -15.24
CA LEU A 60 1.03 -1.04 -16.26
C LEU A 60 0.08 0.15 -16.42
N ALA A 61 0.60 1.36 -16.28
CA ALA A 61 -0.10 2.59 -16.63
C ALA A 61 0.52 3.15 -17.92
N PHE A 62 -0.30 3.32 -18.94
CA PHE A 62 0.11 3.86 -20.24
C PHE A 62 -0.17 5.36 -20.29
N ASP A 63 0.58 6.08 -21.13
CA ASP A 63 0.35 7.53 -21.34
C ASP A 63 -1.03 7.84 -21.95
N SER A 64 -1.70 6.85 -22.56
CA SER A 64 -3.10 6.96 -23.01
C SER A 64 -4.10 7.07 -21.86
N GLY A 65 -3.68 6.80 -20.61
CA GLY A 65 -4.55 6.67 -19.45
C GLY A 65 -5.13 5.26 -19.27
N ASP A 66 -4.81 4.32 -20.15
CA ASP A 66 -5.17 2.92 -19.97
C ASP A 66 -4.33 2.27 -18.86
N GLU A 67 -4.93 1.28 -18.20
CA GLU A 67 -4.25 0.47 -17.19
C GLU A 67 -4.45 -1.02 -17.45
N LEU A 68 -3.37 -1.79 -17.30
CA LEU A 68 -3.36 -3.25 -17.50
C LEU A 68 -2.71 -3.95 -16.31
N VAL A 69 -3.46 -4.82 -15.63
CA VAL A 69 -2.93 -5.68 -14.56
C VAL A 69 -2.17 -6.85 -15.19
N ILE A 70 -0.88 -6.97 -14.90
CA ILE A 70 0.01 -8.00 -15.46
C ILE A 70 0.45 -9.05 -14.44
N HIS A 71 0.24 -8.77 -13.15
CA HIS A 71 0.49 -9.68 -12.03
C HIS A 71 -0.56 -9.47 -10.95
N ALA A 72 -1.08 -10.56 -10.37
CA ALA A 72 -1.95 -10.49 -9.22
C ALA A 72 -1.80 -11.74 -8.34
N MET A 73 -1.66 -11.52 -7.04
CA MET A 73 -1.61 -12.58 -6.04
C MET A 73 -2.12 -12.08 -4.69
N LYS A 74 -2.38 -13.00 -3.76
CA LYS A 74 -2.53 -12.61 -2.35
C LYS A 74 -1.24 -11.92 -1.91
N ALA A 75 -1.36 -10.78 -1.23
CA ALA A 75 -0.20 -10.02 -0.79
C ALA A 75 0.73 -10.88 0.08
N ARG A 76 2.03 -10.85 -0.24
CA ARG A 76 3.06 -11.50 0.58
C ARG A 76 3.15 -10.84 1.95
N GLN A 77 3.62 -11.60 2.93
CA GLN A 77 3.72 -11.14 4.32
C GLN A 77 4.51 -9.83 4.46
N GLN A 78 5.62 -9.68 3.72
CA GLN A 78 6.43 -8.47 3.71
C GLN A 78 5.64 -7.19 3.37
N TYR A 79 4.67 -7.27 2.47
CA TYR A 79 3.84 -6.13 2.08
C TYR A 79 2.74 -5.84 3.11
N LEU A 80 2.24 -6.87 3.80
CA LEU A 80 1.34 -6.70 4.94
C LEU A 80 2.07 -6.01 6.11
N ASP A 81 3.30 -6.42 6.37
CA ASP A 81 4.13 -5.83 7.42
C ASP A 81 4.53 -4.39 7.06
N TRP A 82 4.80 -4.12 5.79
CA TRP A 82 5.01 -2.76 5.29
C TRP A 82 3.78 -1.87 5.54
N LEU A 83 2.58 -2.28 5.11
CA LEU A 83 1.34 -1.52 5.35
C LEU A 83 1.11 -1.24 6.84
N ARG A 84 1.34 -2.24 7.70
CA ARG A 84 1.27 -2.04 9.17
C ARG A 84 2.28 -1.00 9.64
N SER A 85 3.52 -1.07 9.17
CA SER A 85 4.57 -0.11 9.56
C SER A 85 4.28 1.31 9.08
N THR A 86 3.73 1.47 7.88
CA THR A 86 3.37 2.78 7.30
C THR A 86 2.22 3.40 8.07
N ALA A 87 1.14 2.64 8.32
CA ALA A 87 0.00 3.10 9.11
C ALA A 87 0.41 3.49 10.54
N LEU A 88 1.36 2.77 11.16
CA LEU A 88 1.87 3.13 12.49
C LEU A 88 2.69 4.43 12.48
N ARG A 89 3.47 4.69 11.42
CA ARG A 89 4.22 5.96 11.27
C ARG A 89 3.28 7.14 11.14
N GLU A 90 2.23 7.02 10.34
CA GLU A 90 1.22 8.06 10.15
C GLU A 90 0.50 8.37 11.48
N ARG A 91 0.02 7.35 12.20
CA ARG A 91 -0.61 7.53 13.52
C ARG A 91 0.33 8.17 14.55
N THR A 92 1.62 7.83 14.52
CA THR A 92 2.61 8.42 15.43
C THR A 92 2.86 9.91 15.10
N GLN A 93 2.90 10.27 13.81
CA GLN A 93 3.03 11.67 13.38
C GLN A 93 1.77 12.49 13.69
N GLU A 94 0.58 11.90 13.58
CA GLU A 94 -0.67 12.55 13.96
C GLU A 94 -0.75 12.81 15.46
N LEU A 95 -0.37 11.82 16.29
CA LEU A 95 -0.31 11.98 17.73
C LEU A 95 0.73 13.03 18.15
N SER A 96 1.91 13.07 17.52
CA SER A 96 2.92 14.09 17.83
C SER A 96 2.47 15.49 17.44
N ARG A 97 1.79 15.65 16.30
CA ARG A 97 1.17 16.93 15.90
C ARG A 97 0.08 17.37 16.88
N THR A 98 -0.73 16.45 17.37
CA THR A 98 -1.80 16.73 18.34
C THR A 98 -1.26 17.08 19.73
N LEU A 99 -0.21 16.40 20.17
CA LEU A 99 0.44 16.65 21.48
C LEU A 99 1.34 17.89 21.48
N CYS A 100 1.79 18.36 20.32
CA CYS A 100 2.60 19.59 20.16
C CYS A 100 1.80 20.83 19.71
N GLY A 101 0.47 20.82 19.83
CA GLY A 101 -0.37 22.01 19.60
C GLY A 101 0.03 23.20 20.50
N PRO A 102 -0.24 24.45 20.09
CA PRO A 102 0.21 25.64 20.80
C PRO A 102 -0.56 25.76 22.13
N GLY A 103 0.04 25.28 23.23
CA GLY A 103 -0.56 25.39 24.56
C GLY A 103 -0.08 24.40 25.62
N HIS A 104 0.71 23.36 25.29
CA HIS A 104 1.17 22.42 26.33
C HIS A 104 2.49 22.86 26.99
N PRO A 105 2.58 22.85 28.34
CA PRO A 105 3.76 23.31 29.06
C PRO A 105 4.96 22.39 28.79
N ARG A 106 6.08 23.05 28.53
CA ARG A 106 7.40 22.47 28.28
C ARG A 106 7.79 21.60 29.48
N TRP A 107 7.77 20.28 29.32
CA TRP A 107 8.35 19.36 30.30
C TRP A 107 9.87 19.59 30.36
N HIS A 108 10.31 20.40 31.32
CA HIS A 108 11.71 20.47 31.69
C HIS A 108 12.09 19.14 32.32
N ARG A 109 12.94 18.38 31.61
CA ARG A 109 13.63 17.21 32.14
C ARG A 109 14.49 17.69 33.33
N ALA A 110 13.98 17.52 34.55
CA ALA A 110 14.78 17.65 35.75
C ALA A 110 15.83 16.54 35.72
N ALA A 111 17.04 16.88 35.29
CA ALA A 111 18.22 16.06 35.53
C ALA A 111 18.45 16.06 37.05
N GLY A 112 17.97 15.02 37.71
CA GLY A 112 18.26 14.74 39.11
C GLY A 112 19.76 14.58 39.28
N ARG A 113 20.36 15.54 39.99
CA ARG A 113 21.70 15.45 40.57
C ARG A 113 21.53 14.88 41.97
N THR A 114 22.02 13.67 42.17
CA THR A 114 22.37 13.03 43.45
C THR A 114 23.57 12.16 43.07
N VAL A 115 24.77 12.27 43.62
CA VAL A 115 25.19 12.58 45.00
C VAL A 115 26.47 13.42 44.94
#